data_AF-A0A163XN38-F1
#
_entry.id   AF-A0A163XN38-F1
#
_cell.length_a   1.000
_cell.length_b   1.000
_cell.length_c   1.000
_cell.angle_alpha   90.00
_cell.angle_beta   90.00
_cell.angle_gamma   90.00
#
_symmetry.space_group_name_H-M   'P 1'
#
loop_
_entity.id
_entity.type
_entity.pdbx_description
1 polymer ?
#
loop_
_entity_poly.entity_id
_entity_poly.type
_entity_poly.pdbx_seq_one_letter_code
_entity_poly.pdbx_strand_id
1 'polypeptide(L)'
;MAGRSENKGNERVVHLQDRDYAMFRDIFEFYYIDYHTARLRYFYHLESERSARSSFNQRMATLRDAGYISPVPFFSDRRKHVRGHSDYAYTLTAKGFQMLHAYWDIEPEWDPSLKNRSALFVIHHLNTYYFACLFRRQFEEGMLVDYVGEQSGRFQEPNKDLIKKDFLKPDAILFWKYGRHVLPWLVEYERSSRQSKAVVNKKLQSHSDYAKKGLYLQHPIMKENDVTNPPVFLIYCEDVKVANFRLNRISEEQFSFYDSKSAFGYSEILFGLQQEVEANPESAVFFRPSSERVSFDHVNFVQVFANEAMSRKISGLPADLAYQWIPTYLSTRMDIHLDGIINLSKGSFQASFLVRYYGQDKAHGEIIRELDHLQAMVAQDKLRSHPQLVRSFEAGNHPSLMILVDTAEQEQQLLQLVAAREFEDGLSAVIISRRDLIAEDPYGSNWLRHGQSERGLPI
;
A
#
# COMPACT_ATOMS: atom_id res chain seq x y z
N MET A 1 -20.26 64.44 25.07
CA MET A 1 -19.09 63.60 24.74
C MET A 1 -19.18 62.34 25.58
N ALA A 2 -19.62 61.24 24.98
CA ALA A 2 -19.71 59.93 25.64
C ALA A 2 -18.48 59.11 25.25
N GLY A 3 -17.65 58.76 26.23
CA GLY A 3 -16.48 57.92 26.04
C GLY A 3 -16.91 56.51 25.65
N ARG A 4 -16.53 56.08 24.45
CA ARG A 4 -16.58 54.67 24.06
C ARG A 4 -15.52 53.94 24.87
N SER A 5 -15.96 53.15 25.84
CA SER A 5 -15.17 52.10 26.45
C SER A 5 -14.75 51.11 25.36
N GLU A 6 -13.47 51.11 25.01
CA GLU A 6 -12.84 50.04 24.23
C GLU A 6 -12.99 48.74 25.01
N ASN A 7 -13.93 47.91 24.57
CA ASN A 7 -14.03 46.52 25.00
C ASN A 7 -12.81 45.79 24.41
N LYS A 8 -11.68 45.82 25.12
CA LYS A 8 -10.58 44.88 24.90
C LYS A 8 -11.14 43.51 25.20
N GLY A 9 -11.53 42.79 24.15
CA GLY A 9 -11.96 41.40 24.25
C GLY A 9 -10.89 40.63 25.01
N ASN A 10 -11.26 40.07 26.16
CA ASN A 10 -10.47 39.04 26.83
C ASN A 10 -10.23 37.94 25.80
N GLU A 11 -9.04 37.91 25.18
CA GLU A 11 -8.58 36.73 24.45
C GLU A 11 -8.55 35.59 25.48
N ARG A 12 -9.55 34.72 25.44
CA ARG A 12 -9.53 33.48 26.21
C ARG A 12 -8.29 32.72 25.76
N VAL A 13 -7.29 32.66 26.62
CA VAL A 13 -6.10 31.82 26.42
C VAL A 13 -6.56 30.37 26.37
N VAL A 14 -6.58 29.79 25.17
CA VAL A 14 -6.89 28.37 24.99
C VAL A 14 -5.60 27.60 25.20
N HIS A 15 -5.56 26.77 26.25
CA HIS A 15 -4.47 25.83 26.45
C HIS A 15 -4.59 24.68 25.43
N LEU A 16 -3.61 24.61 24.54
CA LEU A 16 -3.44 23.50 23.59
C LEU A 16 -2.78 22.31 24.30
N GLN A 17 -3.29 21.11 24.02
CA GLN A 17 -2.76 19.83 24.48
C GLN A 17 -2.00 19.17 23.33
N ASP A 18 -1.14 18.20 23.61
CA ASP A 18 -0.39 17.44 22.58
C ASP A 18 -1.32 16.84 21.51
N ARG A 19 -2.50 16.39 21.94
CA ARG A 19 -3.56 15.90 21.05
C ARG A 19 -4.03 16.95 20.04
N ASP A 20 -4.07 18.23 20.40
CA ASP A 20 -4.49 19.29 19.49
C ASP A 20 -3.44 19.60 18.44
N TYR A 21 -2.17 19.60 18.85
CA TYR A 21 -1.07 19.67 17.91
C TYR A 21 -1.15 18.47 16.96
N ALA A 22 -1.32 17.24 17.47
CA ALA A 22 -1.44 16.05 16.63
C ALA A 22 -2.62 16.17 15.64
N MET A 23 -3.78 16.63 16.12
CA MET A 23 -4.93 16.93 15.24
C MET A 23 -4.59 17.97 14.19
N PHE A 24 -3.85 19.04 14.54
CA PHE A 24 -3.43 20.05 13.56
C PHE A 24 -2.48 19.47 12.51
N ARG A 25 -1.56 18.58 12.91
CA ARG A 25 -0.67 17.88 11.97
C ARG A 25 -1.49 17.01 11.01
N ASP A 26 -2.45 16.24 11.51
CA ASP A 26 -3.29 15.41 10.64
C ASP A 26 -4.19 16.25 9.72
N ILE A 27 -4.71 17.39 10.18
CA ILE A 27 -5.43 18.33 9.31
C ILE A 27 -4.48 18.95 8.27
N PHE A 28 -3.21 19.19 8.60
CA PHE A 28 -2.24 19.65 7.61
C PHE A 28 -2.01 18.58 6.54
N GLU A 29 -1.72 17.34 6.95
CA GLU A 29 -1.45 16.21 6.06
C GLU A 29 -2.64 15.87 5.15
N PHE A 30 -3.86 15.87 5.70
CA PHE A 30 -5.08 15.41 5.03
C PHE A 30 -6.09 16.53 4.75
N TYR A 31 -5.71 17.79 4.94
CA TYR A 31 -6.55 19.00 4.80
C TYR A 31 -7.76 19.15 5.73
N TYR A 32 -8.38 18.05 6.17
CA TYR A 32 -9.63 18.05 6.94
C TYR A 32 -9.68 16.94 7.98
N ILE A 33 -10.40 17.20 9.06
CA ILE A 33 -10.81 16.20 10.06
C ILE A 33 -12.32 16.28 10.30
N ASP A 34 -12.94 15.15 10.57
CA ASP A 34 -14.35 15.05 10.97
C ASP A 34 -14.49 14.25 12.27
N TYR A 35 -15.72 14.09 12.75
CA TYR A 35 -15.97 13.30 13.95
C TYR A 35 -15.52 11.84 13.80
N HIS A 36 -15.74 11.22 12.63
CA HIS A 36 -15.49 9.80 12.44
C HIS A 36 -13.99 9.48 12.47
N THR A 37 -13.19 10.28 11.76
CA THR A 37 -11.72 10.23 11.80
C THR A 37 -11.18 10.54 13.19
N ALA A 38 -11.62 11.65 13.81
CA ALA A 38 -11.18 12.05 15.14
C ALA A 38 -11.55 11.01 16.22
N ARG A 39 -12.71 10.36 16.10
CA ARG A 39 -13.13 9.31 17.04
C ARG A 39 -12.14 8.15 17.04
N LEU A 40 -11.74 7.69 15.86
CA LEU A 40 -10.79 6.58 15.73
C LEU A 40 -9.42 6.99 16.29
N ARG A 41 -8.94 8.21 16.03
CA ARG A 41 -7.57 8.59 16.39
C ARG A 41 -7.40 9.17 17.78
N TYR A 42 -8.31 10.04 18.22
CA TYR A 42 -8.08 10.96 19.33
C TYR A 42 -9.08 10.82 20.49
N PHE A 43 -10.24 10.23 20.23
CA PHE A 43 -11.32 10.07 21.19
C PHE A 43 -11.72 8.60 21.37
N TYR A 44 -10.83 7.68 20.99
CA TYR A 44 -11.11 6.24 20.98
C TYR A 44 -11.33 5.63 22.37
N HIS A 45 -10.72 6.23 23.41
CA HIS A 45 -10.77 5.77 24.79
C HIS A 45 -12.14 6.02 25.43
N LEU A 46 -13.04 6.74 24.75
CA LEU A 46 -14.38 7.04 25.22
C LEU A 46 -15.33 5.93 24.74
N GLU A 47 -15.77 5.09 25.68
CA GLU A 47 -16.61 3.92 25.40
C GLU A 47 -17.96 4.29 24.76
N SER A 48 -18.57 5.38 25.21
CA SER A 48 -19.86 5.84 24.68
C SER A 48 -19.68 6.78 23.49
N GLU A 49 -20.34 6.47 22.37
CA GLU A 49 -20.40 7.35 21.20
C GLU A 49 -20.92 8.76 21.57
N ARG A 50 -21.90 8.83 22.49
CA ARG A 50 -22.45 10.12 22.95
C ARG A 50 -21.38 10.96 23.65
N SER A 51 -20.59 10.33 24.53
CA SER A 51 -19.50 10.99 25.25
C SER A 51 -18.37 11.43 24.32
N ALA A 52 -17.97 10.56 23.39
CA ALA A 52 -16.98 10.86 22.37
C ALA A 52 -17.39 12.07 21.54
N ARG A 53 -18.64 12.09 21.09
CA ARG A 53 -19.18 13.17 20.28
C ARG A 53 -19.34 14.48 21.03
N SER A 54 -19.80 14.43 22.29
CA SER A 54 -19.85 15.61 23.14
C SER A 54 -18.47 16.23 23.36
N SER A 55 -17.46 15.39 23.65
CA SER A 55 -16.07 15.81 23.85
C SER A 55 -15.45 16.38 22.57
N PHE A 56 -15.67 15.74 21.43
CA PHE A 56 -15.27 16.24 20.12
C PHE A 56 -15.90 17.60 19.82
N ASN A 57 -17.23 17.73 19.94
CA ASN A 57 -17.95 18.97 19.66
C ASN A 57 -17.48 20.11 20.56
N GLN A 58 -17.30 19.86 21.86
CA GLN A 58 -16.80 20.85 22.81
C GLN A 58 -15.38 21.29 22.45
N ARG A 59 -14.49 20.34 22.10
CA ARG A 59 -13.11 20.68 21.74
C ARG A 59 -13.04 21.46 20.43
N MET A 60 -13.75 21.01 19.40
CA MET A 60 -13.78 21.69 18.10
C MET A 60 -14.38 23.10 18.21
N ALA A 61 -15.44 23.29 19.02
CA ALA A 61 -15.98 24.62 19.30
C ALA A 61 -14.93 25.52 19.96
N THR A 62 -14.20 25.01 20.95
CA THR A 62 -13.13 25.76 21.64
C THR A 62 -12.01 26.17 20.68
N LEU A 63 -11.53 25.25 19.84
CA LEU A 63 -10.46 25.53 18.87
C LEU A 63 -10.91 26.48 17.76
N ARG A 64 -12.17 26.37 17.32
CA ARG A 64 -12.80 27.29 16.36
C ARG A 64 -12.95 28.69 16.93
N ASP A 65 -13.48 28.81 18.15
CA ASP A 65 -13.73 30.10 18.79
C ASP A 65 -12.41 30.83 19.09
N ALA A 66 -11.32 30.10 19.32
CA ALA A 66 -9.96 30.63 19.41
C ALA A 66 -9.30 30.93 18.05
N GLY A 67 -9.97 30.57 16.96
CA GLY A 67 -9.58 30.86 15.59
C GLY A 67 -8.53 29.93 14.99
N TYR A 68 -8.24 28.76 15.58
CA TYR A 68 -7.24 27.82 15.05
C TYR A 68 -7.76 26.96 13.89
N ILE A 69 -9.07 26.65 13.90
CA ILE A 69 -9.72 25.84 12.86
C ILE A 69 -10.97 26.53 12.34
N SER A 70 -11.38 26.17 11.12
CA SER A 70 -12.63 26.62 10.51
C SER A 70 -13.51 25.45 10.14
N PRO A 71 -14.83 25.52 10.41
CA PRO A 71 -15.77 24.51 9.97
C PRO A 71 -16.02 24.61 8.46
N VAL A 72 -16.16 23.47 7.81
CA VAL A 72 -16.46 23.34 6.38
C VAL A 72 -17.69 22.43 6.27
N PRO A 73 -18.82 22.95 5.75
CA PRO A 73 -20.02 22.13 5.61
C PRO A 73 -19.80 21.08 4.52
N PHE A 74 -20.19 19.84 4.81
CA PHE A 74 -20.21 18.77 3.83
C PHE A 74 -21.35 17.78 4.11
N PHE A 75 -21.64 16.92 3.15
CA PHE A 75 -22.59 15.82 3.31
C PHE A 75 -21.80 14.55 3.59
N SER A 76 -21.87 14.04 4.81
CA SER A 76 -21.21 12.78 5.15
C SER A 76 -21.99 11.60 4.56
N ASP A 77 -21.36 10.84 3.67
CA ASP A 77 -21.91 9.58 3.16
C ASP A 77 -22.10 8.54 4.26
N ARG A 78 -21.33 8.65 5.35
CA ARG A 78 -21.41 7.80 6.54
C ARG A 78 -22.67 8.06 7.38
N ARG A 79 -23.47 9.08 7.01
CA ARG A 79 -24.72 9.47 7.69
C ARG A 79 -25.94 9.54 6.80
N LYS A 80 -25.95 8.87 5.64
CA LYS A 80 -27.06 8.87 4.65
C LYS A 80 -28.47 8.65 5.23
N HIS A 81 -28.62 8.13 6.44
CA HIS A 81 -29.91 7.87 7.10
C HIS A 81 -30.31 8.83 8.24
N VAL A 82 -29.51 9.84 8.57
CA VAL A 82 -29.83 10.81 9.64
C VAL A 82 -30.30 12.13 9.03
N ARG A 83 -31.63 12.32 8.91
CA ARG A 83 -32.22 13.58 8.40
C ARG A 83 -31.90 14.76 9.34
N GLY A 84 -31.50 15.90 8.76
CA GLY A 84 -31.56 17.21 9.43
C GLY A 84 -30.27 17.76 10.05
N HIS A 85 -29.10 17.11 9.88
CA HIS A 85 -27.83 17.63 10.39
C HIS A 85 -26.83 17.86 9.25
N SER A 86 -26.41 19.11 9.05
CA SER A 86 -25.17 19.41 8.32
C SER A 86 -24.00 18.86 9.12
N ASP A 87 -23.17 18.01 8.50
CA ASP A 87 -21.89 17.63 9.08
C ASP A 87 -20.84 18.68 8.76
N TYR A 88 -19.99 18.95 9.75
CA TYR A 88 -18.86 19.85 9.61
C TYR A 88 -17.59 19.02 9.61
N ALA A 89 -16.78 19.21 8.59
CA ALA A 89 -15.36 18.94 8.65
C ALA A 89 -14.67 20.18 9.23
N TYR A 90 -13.45 20.04 9.71
CA TYR A 90 -12.64 21.14 10.20
C TYR A 90 -11.32 21.19 9.45
N THR A 91 -10.92 22.39 9.05
CA THR A 91 -9.62 22.66 8.39
C THR A 91 -8.84 23.72 9.18
N LEU A 92 -7.52 23.83 8.97
CA LEU A 92 -6.70 24.84 9.65
C LEU A 92 -6.99 26.25 9.12
N THR A 93 -6.99 27.21 10.03
CA THR A 93 -6.83 28.63 9.67
C THR A 93 -5.35 28.97 9.56
N ALA A 94 -5.03 30.20 9.10
CA ALA A 94 -3.68 30.72 9.16
C ALA A 94 -3.10 30.70 10.59
N LYS A 95 -3.92 30.98 11.61
CA LYS A 95 -3.49 30.92 13.03
C LYS A 95 -3.20 29.48 13.47
N GLY A 96 -4.05 28.52 13.10
CA GLY A 96 -3.80 27.10 13.38
C GLY A 96 -2.51 26.60 12.74
N PHE A 97 -2.30 26.97 11.48
CA PHE A 97 -1.07 26.61 10.75
C PHE A 97 0.18 27.27 11.35
N GLN A 98 0.13 28.53 11.76
CA GLN A 98 1.25 29.20 12.44
C GLN A 98 1.65 28.49 13.75
N MET A 99 0.66 27.99 14.51
CA MET A 99 0.96 27.19 15.70
C MET A 99 1.67 25.88 15.36
N LEU A 100 1.24 25.23 14.27
CA LEU A 100 1.84 23.99 13.78
C LEU A 100 3.30 24.21 13.36
N HIS A 101 3.55 25.24 12.54
CA HIS A 101 4.89 25.62 12.09
C HIS A 101 5.82 25.93 13.27
N ALA A 102 5.34 26.65 14.28
CA ALA A 102 6.15 26.98 15.46
C ALA A 102 6.52 25.73 16.30
N TYR A 103 5.69 24.68 16.26
CA TYR A 103 5.88 23.48 17.07
C TYR A 103 6.73 22.41 16.36
N TRP A 104 6.62 22.27 15.03
CA TRP A 104 7.27 21.21 14.25
C TRP A 104 8.20 21.66 13.11
N ASP A 105 8.40 22.96 12.93
CA ASP A 105 9.26 23.52 11.86
C ASP A 105 8.85 23.05 10.44
N ILE A 106 7.54 23.07 10.17
CA ILE A 106 6.95 22.65 8.89
C ILE A 106 7.02 23.79 7.86
N GLU A 107 7.35 23.50 6.60
CA GLU A 107 7.39 24.51 5.53
C GLU A 107 6.09 25.32 5.43
N PRO A 108 6.16 26.65 5.13
CA PRO A 108 5.05 27.60 5.29
C PRO A 108 3.91 27.51 4.25
N GLU A 109 3.77 26.42 3.50
CA GLU A 109 2.77 26.30 2.44
C GLU A 109 1.43 25.76 2.97
N TRP A 110 0.48 26.65 3.27
CA TRP A 110 -0.92 26.30 3.57
C TRP A 110 -1.89 27.06 2.66
N ASP A 111 -2.93 26.39 2.15
CA ASP A 111 -3.96 27.00 1.29
C ASP A 111 -5.17 27.47 2.12
N PRO A 112 -5.36 28.79 2.36
CA PRO A 112 -6.49 29.28 3.15
C PRO A 112 -7.85 29.12 2.44
N SER A 113 -7.87 28.78 1.15
CA SER A 113 -9.10 28.57 0.37
C SER A 113 -9.77 27.22 0.66
N LEU A 114 -9.12 26.34 1.41
CA LEU A 114 -9.65 25.01 1.77
C LEU A 114 -11.05 25.06 2.41
N LYS A 115 -11.35 26.12 3.18
CA LYS A 115 -12.69 26.33 3.75
C LYS A 115 -13.81 26.52 2.73
N ASN A 116 -13.48 26.83 1.48
CA ASN A 116 -14.42 27.12 0.39
C ASN A 116 -14.43 26.03 -0.70
N ARG A 117 -13.80 24.87 -0.45
CA ARG A 117 -13.74 23.78 -1.43
C ARG A 117 -15.09 23.07 -1.54
N SER A 118 -15.30 22.37 -2.67
CA SER A 118 -16.53 21.62 -2.90
C SER A 118 -16.69 20.48 -1.89
N ALA A 119 -17.93 20.12 -1.56
CA ALA A 119 -18.22 19.00 -0.65
C ALA A 119 -17.57 17.69 -1.11
N LEU A 120 -17.50 17.47 -2.44
CA LEU A 120 -16.75 16.37 -3.00
C LEU A 120 -15.28 16.47 -2.53
N PHE A 121 -14.55 17.53 -2.82
CA PHE A 121 -13.14 17.67 -2.39
C PHE A 121 -12.93 17.31 -0.90
N VAL A 122 -13.81 17.78 -0.01
CA VAL A 122 -13.77 17.44 1.43
C VAL A 122 -13.95 15.94 1.67
N ILE A 123 -14.95 15.30 1.07
CA ILE A 123 -15.23 13.85 1.22
C ILE A 123 -14.04 13.00 0.80
N HIS A 124 -13.33 13.40 -0.27
CA HIS A 124 -12.15 12.68 -0.77
C HIS A 124 -11.10 12.52 0.32
N HIS A 125 -10.65 13.64 0.85
CA HIS A 125 -9.57 13.66 1.82
C HIS A 125 -9.99 13.08 3.17
N LEU A 126 -11.24 13.27 3.58
CA LEU A 126 -11.77 12.62 4.78
C LEU A 126 -11.77 11.10 4.65
N ASN A 127 -12.12 10.55 3.47
CA ASN A 127 -12.11 9.10 3.28
C ASN A 127 -10.70 8.53 3.23
N THR A 128 -9.73 9.24 2.65
CA THR A 128 -8.32 8.86 2.73
C THR A 128 -7.81 8.88 4.18
N TYR A 129 -8.09 9.95 4.93
CA TYR A 129 -7.67 10.04 6.32
C TYR A 129 -8.35 8.98 7.20
N TYR A 130 -9.63 8.71 6.93
CA TYR A 130 -10.36 7.64 7.60
C TYR A 130 -9.73 6.28 7.34
N PHE A 131 -9.34 5.99 6.10
CA PHE A 131 -8.61 4.77 5.76
C PHE A 131 -7.32 4.64 6.59
N ALA A 132 -6.51 5.69 6.71
CA ALA A 132 -5.32 5.66 7.56
C ALA A 132 -5.66 5.40 9.04
N CYS A 133 -6.76 5.99 9.54
CA CYS A 133 -7.20 5.81 10.92
C CYS A 133 -7.81 4.43 11.24
N LEU A 134 -8.23 3.64 10.22
CA LEU A 134 -8.75 2.28 10.44
C LEU A 134 -7.70 1.38 11.10
N PHE A 135 -6.43 1.59 10.76
CA PHE A 135 -5.30 0.79 11.23
C PHE A 135 -4.70 1.30 12.54
N ARG A 136 -5.51 1.97 13.36
CA ARG A 136 -5.08 2.55 14.64
C ARG A 136 -4.49 1.50 15.58
N ARG A 137 -5.07 0.29 15.65
CA ARG A 137 -4.52 -0.78 16.50
C ARG A 137 -3.13 -1.19 16.06
N GLN A 138 -2.91 -1.35 14.75
CA GLN A 138 -1.58 -1.62 14.21
C GLN A 138 -0.60 -0.48 14.51
N PHE A 139 -1.08 0.76 14.55
CA PHE A 139 -0.26 1.90 14.99
C PHE A 139 0.09 1.80 16.49
N GLU A 140 -0.87 1.46 17.35
CA GLU A 140 -0.66 1.24 18.79
C GLU A 140 0.31 0.06 19.06
N GLU A 141 0.26 -0.96 18.22
CA GLU A 141 1.11 -2.16 18.26
C GLU A 141 2.49 -1.96 17.61
N GLY A 142 2.73 -0.79 17.00
CA GLY A 142 4.00 -0.46 16.32
C GLY A 142 4.23 -1.20 14.99
N MET A 143 3.19 -1.82 14.43
CA MET A 143 3.20 -2.39 13.08
C MET A 143 3.02 -1.33 12.00
N LEU A 144 2.13 -0.36 12.20
CA LEU A 144 2.09 0.86 11.38
C LEU A 144 2.96 1.90 12.07
N VAL A 145 4.16 2.17 11.54
CA VAL A 145 5.13 3.05 12.22
C VAL A 145 4.88 4.52 11.95
N ASP A 146 4.38 4.84 10.76
CA ASP A 146 4.01 6.20 10.38
C ASP A 146 2.95 6.20 9.27
N TYR A 147 2.27 7.33 9.13
CA TYR A 147 1.45 7.64 7.96
C TYR A 147 1.54 9.13 7.66
N VAL A 148 1.56 9.48 6.38
CA VAL A 148 1.49 10.86 5.92
C VAL A 148 0.40 11.02 4.88
N GLY A 149 -0.13 12.23 4.79
CA GLY A 149 -1.13 12.58 3.81
C GLY A 149 -0.48 13.18 2.56
N GLU A 150 -1.29 13.91 1.81
CA GLU A 150 -0.93 14.47 0.52
C GLU A 150 0.18 15.54 0.62
N GLN A 151 0.30 16.23 1.76
CA GLN A 151 1.31 17.28 1.94
C GLN A 151 2.72 16.71 2.00
N SER A 152 3.00 15.85 2.97
CA SER A 152 4.34 15.28 3.13
C SER A 152 4.61 14.14 2.16
N GLY A 153 3.55 13.54 1.59
CA GLY A 153 3.67 12.52 0.53
C GLY A 153 4.00 13.06 -0.86
N ARG A 154 3.99 14.39 -1.08
CA ARG A 154 4.30 14.97 -2.39
C ARG A 154 5.79 14.79 -2.73
N PHE A 155 6.06 14.46 -3.99
CA PHE A 155 7.40 14.36 -4.55
C PHE A 155 7.62 15.37 -5.66
N GLN A 156 8.75 16.07 -5.61
CA GLN A 156 9.23 16.95 -6.68
C GLN A 156 10.54 16.36 -7.24
N GLU A 157 10.62 16.14 -8.55
CA GLU A 157 11.81 15.54 -9.18
C GLU A 157 12.98 16.54 -9.08
N PRO A 158 14.09 16.18 -8.42
CA PRO A 158 15.23 17.07 -8.34
C PRO A 158 15.83 17.25 -9.75
N ASN A 159 16.01 18.51 -10.18
CA ASN A 159 16.70 18.95 -11.41
C ASN A 159 15.90 19.03 -12.72
N LYS A 160 14.57 19.03 -12.73
CA LYS A 160 13.80 19.46 -13.91
C LYS A 160 13.08 20.78 -13.68
N ASP A 161 13.74 21.84 -14.12
CA ASP A 161 13.27 23.23 -14.20
C ASP A 161 13.00 23.94 -12.85
N LEU A 162 13.27 25.24 -12.83
CA LEU A 162 13.04 26.18 -11.72
C LEU A 162 11.57 26.28 -11.27
N ILE A 163 10.66 25.49 -11.85
CA ILE A 163 9.26 25.43 -11.51
C ILE A 163 9.04 24.21 -10.64
N LYS A 164 8.87 24.42 -9.32
CA LYS A 164 8.43 23.41 -8.34
C LYS A 164 7.08 22.81 -8.74
N LYS A 165 7.08 21.86 -9.67
CA LYS A 165 5.87 21.15 -10.08
C LYS A 165 5.90 19.77 -9.44
N ASP A 166 4.83 19.45 -8.72
CA ASP A 166 4.65 18.12 -8.14
C ASP A 166 4.74 17.06 -9.25
N PHE A 167 5.68 16.14 -9.07
CA PHE A 167 5.88 15.00 -9.95
C PHE A 167 4.94 13.86 -9.57
N LEU A 168 4.88 13.53 -8.27
CA LEU A 168 3.94 12.58 -7.69
C LEU A 168 3.27 13.22 -6.48
N LYS A 169 1.98 12.91 -6.28
CA LYS A 169 1.22 13.38 -5.13
C LYS A 169 0.19 12.33 -4.72
N PRO A 170 0.59 11.30 -3.96
CA PRO A 170 -0.32 10.29 -3.45
C PRO A 170 -1.27 10.89 -2.42
N ASP A 171 -2.51 10.40 -2.36
CA ASP A 171 -3.46 10.84 -1.34
C ASP A 171 -2.97 10.52 0.08
N ALA A 172 -2.27 9.39 0.26
CA ALA A 172 -1.56 9.05 1.49
C ALA A 172 -0.39 8.08 1.27
N ILE A 173 0.51 8.00 2.25
CA ILE A 173 1.54 6.97 2.35
C ILE A 173 1.47 6.37 3.76
N LEU A 174 1.37 5.04 3.84
CA LEU A 174 1.42 4.31 5.12
C LEU A 174 2.72 3.50 5.17
N PHE A 175 3.38 3.49 6.33
CA PHE A 175 4.66 2.80 6.53
C PHE A 175 4.49 1.62 7.47
N TRP A 176 4.56 0.42 6.91
CA TRP A 176 4.34 -0.80 7.65
C TRP A 176 5.65 -1.47 8.04
N LYS A 177 5.84 -1.71 9.33
CA LYS A 177 6.94 -2.50 9.84
C LYS A 177 6.59 -3.97 9.81
N TYR A 178 7.45 -4.74 9.16
CA TYR A 178 7.37 -6.18 9.12
C TYR A 178 8.76 -6.78 9.38
N GLY A 179 8.94 -7.36 10.56
CA GLY A 179 10.27 -7.74 11.06
C GLY A 179 11.19 -6.51 11.16
N ARG A 180 12.29 -6.53 10.42
CA ARG A 180 13.26 -5.42 10.32
C ARG A 180 13.00 -4.46 9.16
N HIS A 181 11.99 -4.71 8.34
CA HIS A 181 11.73 -3.96 7.11
C HIS A 181 10.61 -2.95 7.31
N VAL A 182 10.71 -1.84 6.60
CA VAL A 182 9.60 -0.89 6.40
C VAL A 182 9.10 -1.02 4.96
N LEU A 183 7.80 -1.24 4.83
CA LEU A 183 7.08 -1.44 3.58
C LEU A 183 6.14 -0.25 3.35
N PRO A 184 6.43 0.62 2.38
CA PRO A 184 5.56 1.76 2.10
C PRO A 184 4.38 1.37 1.21
N TRP A 185 3.19 1.81 1.59
CA TRP A 185 1.96 1.66 0.83
C TRP A 185 1.51 3.04 0.37
N LEU A 186 1.56 3.28 -0.95
CA LEU A 186 1.04 4.51 -1.56
C LEU A 186 -0.44 4.31 -1.85
N VAL A 187 -1.28 5.14 -1.26
CA VAL A 187 -2.72 5.02 -1.33
C VAL A 187 -3.28 6.11 -2.23
N GLU A 188 -4.18 5.70 -3.12
CA GLU A 188 -5.01 6.60 -3.91
C GLU A 188 -6.48 6.27 -3.70
N TYR A 189 -7.23 7.21 -3.16
CA TYR A 189 -8.66 7.06 -3.00
C TYR A 189 -9.36 7.36 -4.32
N GLU A 190 -10.17 6.42 -4.78
CA GLU A 190 -10.90 6.53 -6.02
C GLU A 190 -12.40 6.48 -5.77
N ARG A 191 -13.04 7.56 -6.20
CA ARG A 191 -14.47 7.82 -6.08
C ARG A 191 -15.02 8.12 -7.45
N SER A 192 -16.23 7.65 -7.73
CA SER A 192 -16.97 7.92 -8.98
C SER A 192 -16.23 7.65 -10.31
N SER A 193 -16.87 6.93 -11.22
CA SER A 193 -16.36 6.73 -12.59
C SER A 193 -16.37 7.99 -13.50
N ARG A 194 -16.72 9.17 -12.97
CA ARG A 194 -16.92 10.41 -13.75
C ARG A 194 -15.68 11.28 -13.94
N GLN A 195 -14.54 10.92 -13.36
CA GLN A 195 -13.31 11.65 -13.63
C GLN A 195 -12.91 11.53 -15.11
N SER A 196 -12.44 12.63 -15.70
CA SER A 196 -11.99 12.60 -17.10
C SER A 196 -10.83 11.62 -17.27
N LYS A 197 -10.82 10.85 -18.38
CA LYS A 197 -9.75 9.89 -18.70
C LYS A 197 -8.37 10.53 -18.64
N ALA A 198 -8.23 11.77 -19.10
CA ALA A 198 -6.97 12.50 -19.10
C ALA A 198 -6.38 12.70 -17.70
N VAL A 199 -7.22 13.02 -16.70
CA VAL A 199 -6.77 13.19 -15.31
C VAL A 199 -6.29 11.87 -14.73
N VAL A 200 -7.05 10.79 -14.98
CA VAL A 200 -6.71 9.43 -14.53
C VAL A 200 -5.40 8.96 -15.15
N ASN A 201 -5.28 9.06 -16.48
CA ASN A 201 -4.09 8.62 -17.20
C ASN A 201 -2.85 9.41 -16.76
N LYS A 202 -2.98 10.72 -16.50
CA LYS A 202 -1.88 11.52 -15.97
C LYS A 202 -1.43 11.03 -14.58
N LYS A 203 -2.37 10.70 -13.69
CA LYS A 203 -2.08 10.18 -12.36
C LYS A 203 -1.35 8.83 -12.45
N LEU A 204 -1.91 7.89 -13.22
CA LEU A 204 -1.29 6.57 -13.46
C LEU A 204 0.10 6.68 -14.12
N GLN A 205 0.27 7.58 -15.08
CA GLN A 205 1.58 7.85 -15.71
C GLN A 205 2.60 8.35 -14.69
N SER A 206 2.20 9.26 -13.79
CA SER A 206 3.08 9.80 -12.76
C SER A 206 3.54 8.71 -11.78
N HIS A 207 2.62 7.83 -11.37
CA HIS A 207 2.93 6.62 -10.59
C HIS A 207 3.88 5.67 -11.35
N SER A 208 3.59 5.39 -12.62
CA SER A 208 4.43 4.55 -13.48
C SER A 208 5.86 5.08 -13.58
N ASP A 209 6.02 6.37 -13.89
CA ASP A 209 7.33 6.99 -14.03
C ASP A 209 8.07 7.08 -12.70
N TYR A 210 7.36 7.36 -11.61
CA TYR A 210 7.92 7.37 -10.25
C TYR A 210 8.54 6.03 -9.89
N ALA A 211 7.79 4.96 -10.10
CA ALA A 211 8.19 3.60 -9.80
C ALA A 211 9.34 3.12 -10.71
N LYS A 212 9.21 3.28 -12.02
CA LYS A 212 10.21 2.83 -13.02
C LYS A 212 11.57 3.50 -12.88
N LYS A 213 11.60 4.74 -12.41
CA LYS A 213 12.84 5.48 -12.18
C LYS A 213 13.44 5.25 -10.79
N GLY A 214 12.80 4.44 -9.93
CA GLY A 214 13.24 4.23 -8.56
C GLY A 214 13.21 5.50 -7.71
N LEU A 215 12.32 6.47 -8.03
CA LEU A 215 12.32 7.80 -7.39
C LEU A 215 11.90 7.74 -5.92
N TYR A 216 11.28 6.65 -5.46
CA TYR A 216 11.00 6.43 -4.04
C TYR A 216 12.26 6.35 -3.18
N LEU A 217 13.41 5.94 -3.73
CA LEU A 217 14.69 5.97 -3.01
C LEU A 217 15.22 7.41 -2.81
N GLN A 218 14.67 8.38 -3.55
CA GLN A 218 15.06 9.79 -3.49
C GLN A 218 14.05 10.64 -2.71
N HIS A 219 12.84 10.12 -2.50
CA HIS A 219 11.76 10.81 -1.83
C HIS A 219 12.10 11.06 -0.33
N PRO A 220 12.04 12.31 0.16
CA PRO A 220 12.41 12.64 1.55
C PRO A 220 11.69 11.79 2.60
N ILE A 221 10.35 11.76 2.59
CA ILE A 221 9.59 10.97 3.58
C ILE A 221 9.86 9.46 3.53
N MET A 222 10.24 8.92 2.37
CA MET A 222 10.64 7.51 2.24
C MET A 222 12.00 7.27 2.90
N LYS A 223 12.95 8.19 2.73
CA LYS A 223 14.28 8.12 3.36
C LYS A 223 14.20 8.27 4.87
N GLU A 224 13.36 9.18 5.36
CA GLU A 224 13.13 9.38 6.80
C GLU A 224 12.58 8.11 7.48
N ASN A 225 11.87 7.27 6.72
CA ASN A 225 11.30 6.00 7.16
C ASN A 225 12.15 4.77 6.78
N ASP A 226 13.43 4.97 6.42
CA ASP A 226 14.38 3.90 6.06
C ASP A 226 13.84 2.93 4.98
N VAL A 227 13.05 3.44 4.04
CA VAL A 227 12.48 2.64 2.97
C VAL A 227 13.58 2.20 2.00
N THR A 228 13.79 0.88 1.94
CA THR A 228 14.61 0.22 0.91
C THR A 228 13.77 -0.59 -0.07
N ASN A 229 12.52 -0.87 0.29
CA ASN A 229 11.63 -1.74 -0.47
C ASN A 229 10.89 -0.97 -1.57
N PRO A 230 10.66 -1.58 -2.74
CA PRO A 230 9.72 -1.03 -3.69
C PRO A 230 8.34 -0.88 -3.04
N PRO A 231 7.60 0.21 -3.31
CA PRO A 231 6.31 0.45 -2.68
C PRO A 231 5.20 -0.50 -3.16
N VAL A 232 4.17 -0.67 -2.33
CA VAL A 232 2.86 -1.19 -2.76
C VAL A 232 2.03 -0.02 -3.26
N PHE A 233 1.38 -0.16 -4.43
CA PHE A 233 0.40 0.81 -4.92
C PHE A 233 -1.02 0.33 -4.64
N LEU A 234 -1.72 1.00 -3.72
CA LEU A 234 -3.10 0.68 -3.35
C LEU A 234 -4.07 1.71 -3.96
N ILE A 235 -5.00 1.21 -4.77
CA ILE A 235 -6.15 1.96 -5.25
C ILE A 235 -7.34 1.62 -4.35
N TYR A 236 -7.65 2.54 -3.43
CA TYR A 236 -8.75 2.40 -2.48
C TYR A 236 -10.05 2.89 -3.13
N CYS A 237 -10.91 1.97 -3.53
CA CYS A 237 -12.09 2.23 -4.35
C CYS A 237 -13.37 2.31 -3.52
N GLU A 238 -14.21 3.30 -3.80
CA GLU A 238 -15.56 3.43 -3.22
C GLU A 238 -16.41 2.16 -3.46
N ASP A 239 -16.36 1.61 -4.68
CA ASP A 239 -17.09 0.40 -5.04
C ASP A 239 -16.40 -0.41 -6.16
N VAL A 240 -16.95 -1.60 -6.45
CA VAL A 240 -16.46 -2.49 -7.50
C VAL A 240 -16.53 -1.89 -8.91
N LYS A 241 -17.47 -0.97 -9.18
CA LYS A 241 -17.58 -0.32 -10.49
C LYS A 241 -16.41 0.63 -10.71
N VAL A 242 -16.01 1.37 -9.68
CA VAL A 242 -14.83 2.25 -9.71
C VAL A 242 -13.57 1.43 -9.89
N ALA A 243 -13.44 0.33 -9.16
CA ALA A 243 -12.28 -0.56 -9.30
C ALA A 243 -12.18 -1.15 -10.72
N ASN A 244 -13.28 -1.68 -11.27
CA ASN A 244 -13.30 -2.20 -12.63
C ASN A 244 -12.98 -1.12 -13.68
N PHE A 245 -13.44 0.12 -13.47
CA PHE A 245 -13.08 1.23 -14.35
C PHE A 245 -11.58 1.52 -14.34
N ARG A 246 -10.95 1.50 -13.16
CA ARG A 246 -9.50 1.69 -13.00
C ARG A 246 -8.70 0.52 -13.58
N LEU A 247 -9.14 -0.70 -13.32
CA LEU A 247 -8.55 -1.91 -13.89
C LEU A 247 -8.57 -1.88 -15.42
N ASN A 248 -9.72 -1.57 -16.02
CA ASN A 248 -9.85 -1.45 -17.47
C ASN A 248 -8.92 -0.36 -18.03
N ARG A 249 -8.73 0.76 -17.32
CA ARG A 249 -7.79 1.82 -17.75
C ARG A 249 -6.34 1.34 -17.75
N ILE A 250 -5.91 0.66 -16.70
CA ILE A 250 -4.56 0.08 -16.62
C ILE A 250 -4.33 -0.89 -17.79
N SER A 251 -5.32 -1.73 -18.09
CA SER A 251 -5.25 -2.71 -19.17
C SER A 251 -5.32 -2.09 -20.58
N GLU A 252 -6.25 -1.16 -20.82
CA GLU A 252 -6.45 -0.48 -22.12
C GLU A 252 -5.21 0.33 -22.53
N GLU A 253 -4.67 1.12 -21.61
CA GLU A 253 -3.53 2.02 -21.87
C GLU A 253 -2.18 1.31 -21.73
N GLN A 254 -2.20 0.02 -21.36
CA GLN A 254 -1.01 -0.82 -21.16
C GLN A 254 0.00 -0.18 -20.19
N PHE A 255 -0.51 0.43 -19.11
CA PHE A 255 0.35 1.02 -18.09
C PHE A 255 1.23 -0.06 -17.48
N SER A 256 2.54 0.07 -17.71
CA SER A 256 3.55 -0.77 -17.08
C SER A 256 4.12 0.01 -15.90
N PHE A 257 4.14 -0.59 -14.72
CA PHE A 257 4.67 0.02 -13.50
C PHE A 257 6.02 -0.58 -13.08
N TYR A 258 6.65 -1.31 -13.99
CA TYR A 258 7.89 -2.02 -13.79
C TYR A 258 8.79 -1.83 -15.01
N ASP A 259 10.07 -1.53 -14.79
CA ASP A 259 11.07 -1.44 -15.84
C ASP A 259 12.03 -2.63 -15.78
N SER A 260 11.88 -3.52 -16.78
CA SER A 260 12.73 -4.70 -16.94
C SER A 260 14.24 -4.40 -17.03
N LYS A 261 14.65 -3.17 -17.39
CA LYS A 261 16.06 -2.80 -17.54
C LYS A 261 16.71 -2.35 -16.23
N SER A 262 15.94 -1.79 -15.31
CA SER A 262 16.46 -1.17 -14.08
C SER A 262 16.06 -1.92 -12.80
N ALA A 263 15.24 -2.98 -12.91
CA ALA A 263 14.64 -3.72 -11.80
C ALA A 263 13.79 -2.86 -10.84
N PHE A 264 13.49 -1.61 -11.22
CA PHE A 264 12.63 -0.73 -10.44
C PHE A 264 11.17 -0.85 -10.86
N GLY A 265 10.27 -0.72 -9.89
CA GLY A 265 8.84 -0.71 -10.11
C GLY A 265 8.05 -0.60 -8.81
N TYR A 266 6.74 -0.75 -8.92
CA TYR A 266 5.91 -1.08 -7.76
C TYR A 266 6.08 -2.55 -7.45
N SER A 267 6.02 -2.87 -6.18
CA SER A 267 6.14 -4.20 -5.64
C SER A 267 4.85 -4.99 -5.86
N GLU A 268 3.70 -4.30 -5.75
CA GLU A 268 2.36 -4.79 -6.04
C GLU A 268 1.44 -3.64 -6.48
N ILE A 269 0.38 -3.99 -7.21
CA ILE A 269 -0.75 -3.11 -7.48
C ILE A 269 -2.01 -3.76 -6.95
N LEU A 270 -2.65 -3.10 -6.00
CA LEU A 270 -3.79 -3.64 -5.27
C LEU A 270 -4.99 -2.73 -5.40
N PHE A 271 -6.16 -3.35 -5.34
CA PHE A 271 -7.43 -2.68 -5.21
C PHE A 271 -8.06 -3.07 -3.88
N GLY A 272 -8.46 -2.08 -3.09
CA GLY A 272 -9.21 -2.29 -1.85
C GLY A 272 -10.62 -1.72 -2.00
N LEU A 273 -11.66 -2.52 -1.78
CA LEU A 273 -13.03 -2.00 -1.75
C LEU A 273 -13.30 -1.38 -0.39
N GLN A 274 -13.83 -0.16 -0.38
CA GLN A 274 -14.17 0.59 0.82
C GLN A 274 -14.98 -0.23 1.82
N GLN A 275 -16.06 -0.86 1.36
CA GLN A 275 -16.91 -1.66 2.23
C GLN A 275 -16.19 -2.85 2.86
N GLU A 276 -15.28 -3.51 2.12
CA GLU A 276 -14.58 -4.70 2.61
C GLU A 276 -13.48 -4.32 3.60
N VAL A 277 -12.68 -3.30 3.28
CA VAL A 277 -11.61 -2.82 4.17
C VAL A 277 -12.18 -2.23 5.45
N GLU A 278 -13.25 -1.42 5.37
CA GLU A 278 -13.86 -0.80 6.56
C GLU A 278 -14.57 -1.83 7.46
N ALA A 279 -15.06 -2.94 6.90
CA ALA A 279 -15.72 -3.99 7.67
C ALA A 279 -14.73 -4.78 8.53
N ASN A 280 -13.53 -5.06 8.00
CA ASN A 280 -12.49 -5.76 8.75
C ASN A 280 -11.09 -5.29 8.31
N PRO A 281 -10.58 -4.17 8.86
CA PRO A 281 -9.28 -3.62 8.47
C PRO A 281 -8.12 -4.57 8.74
N GLU A 282 -8.17 -5.31 9.84
CA GLU A 282 -7.07 -6.19 10.29
C GLU A 282 -6.93 -7.42 9.40
N SER A 283 -8.05 -7.90 8.85
CA SER A 283 -8.07 -8.99 7.87
C SER A 283 -8.43 -8.48 6.47
N ALA A 284 -8.06 -7.23 6.15
CA ALA A 284 -8.42 -6.64 4.87
C ALA A 284 -7.89 -7.51 3.72
N VAL A 285 -8.80 -7.82 2.80
CA VAL A 285 -8.51 -8.57 1.58
C VAL A 285 -8.53 -7.59 0.43
N PHE A 286 -7.42 -7.53 -0.29
CA PHE A 286 -7.27 -6.75 -1.50
C PHE A 286 -7.40 -7.67 -2.71
N PHE A 287 -7.56 -7.10 -3.89
CA PHE A 287 -7.45 -7.87 -5.11
C PHE A 287 -6.44 -7.28 -6.07
N ARG A 288 -5.73 -8.18 -6.75
CA ARG A 288 -4.81 -7.86 -7.83
C ARG A 288 -5.58 -7.52 -9.11
N PRO A 289 -4.91 -6.95 -10.13
CA PRO A 289 -5.56 -6.72 -11.41
C PRO A 289 -5.98 -8.03 -12.12
N SER A 290 -5.42 -9.18 -11.73
CA SER A 290 -5.88 -10.52 -12.13
C SER A 290 -7.21 -10.95 -11.47
N SER A 291 -7.80 -10.11 -10.62
CA SER A 291 -8.95 -10.42 -9.75
C SER A 291 -8.64 -11.42 -8.63
N GLU A 292 -7.39 -11.86 -8.49
CA GLU A 292 -6.96 -12.67 -7.36
C GLU A 292 -7.11 -11.89 -6.05
N ARG A 293 -7.68 -12.53 -5.03
CA ARG A 293 -7.82 -11.97 -3.69
C ARG A 293 -6.63 -12.34 -2.81
N VAL A 294 -6.03 -11.34 -2.17
CA VAL A 294 -4.83 -11.47 -1.32
C VAL A 294 -5.03 -10.73 0.00
N SER A 295 -4.59 -11.34 1.10
CA SER A 295 -4.65 -10.70 2.42
C SER A 295 -3.50 -9.69 2.60
N PHE A 296 -3.67 -8.78 3.56
CA PHE A 296 -2.63 -7.85 3.96
C PHE A 296 -1.31 -8.56 4.37
N ASP A 297 -1.39 -9.61 5.18
CA ASP A 297 -0.23 -10.39 5.63
C ASP A 297 0.47 -11.10 4.46
N HIS A 298 -0.30 -11.62 3.51
CA HIS A 298 0.24 -12.21 2.28
C HIS A 298 1.10 -11.22 1.52
N VAL A 299 0.56 -10.03 1.25
CA VAL A 299 1.28 -8.99 0.50
C VAL A 299 2.59 -8.65 1.22
N ASN A 300 2.54 -8.37 2.52
CA ASN A 300 3.73 -7.96 3.27
C ASN A 300 4.78 -9.07 3.39
N PHE A 301 4.36 -10.32 3.62
CA PHE A 301 5.28 -11.45 3.66
C PHE A 301 6.02 -11.60 2.34
N VAL A 302 5.30 -11.59 1.20
CA VAL A 302 5.90 -11.73 -0.12
C VAL A 302 6.91 -10.61 -0.40
N GLN A 303 6.62 -9.37 0.02
CA GLN A 303 7.56 -8.27 -0.17
C GLN A 303 8.83 -8.40 0.66
N VAL A 304 8.69 -8.81 1.92
CA VAL A 304 9.85 -9.06 2.78
C VAL A 304 10.68 -10.22 2.23
N PHE A 305 10.02 -11.30 1.81
CA PHE A 305 10.69 -12.41 1.14
C PHE A 305 11.46 -11.94 -0.09
N ALA A 306 10.81 -11.19 -0.98
CA ALA A 306 11.44 -10.65 -2.18
C ALA A 306 12.69 -9.83 -1.83
N ASN A 307 12.62 -8.95 -0.83
CA ASN A 307 13.75 -8.11 -0.42
C ASN A 307 14.89 -8.89 0.25
N GLU A 308 14.56 -9.82 1.15
CA GLU A 308 15.55 -10.71 1.77
C GLU A 308 16.24 -11.56 0.70
N ALA A 309 15.48 -12.03 -0.30
CA ALA A 309 16.00 -12.72 -1.45
C ALA A 309 16.96 -11.84 -2.30
N MET A 310 16.65 -10.56 -2.52
CA MET A 310 17.58 -9.69 -3.28
C MET A 310 18.85 -9.34 -2.49
N SER A 311 18.74 -9.22 -1.17
CA SER A 311 19.81 -8.71 -0.31
C SER A 311 20.79 -9.79 0.14
N ARG A 312 20.34 -11.04 0.27
CA ARG A 312 21.19 -12.15 0.71
C ARG A 312 21.83 -12.86 -0.47
N LYS A 313 23.14 -13.01 -0.39
CA LYS A 313 23.88 -13.89 -1.31
C LYS A 313 23.57 -15.34 -0.95
N ILE A 314 23.19 -16.12 -1.95
CA ILE A 314 23.02 -17.57 -1.79
C ILE A 314 24.38 -18.15 -1.42
N SER A 315 24.48 -18.75 -0.23
CA SER A 315 25.71 -19.41 0.22
C SER A 315 26.08 -20.52 -0.77
N GLY A 316 27.29 -20.43 -1.34
CA GLY A 316 27.77 -21.35 -2.37
C GLY A 316 27.54 -20.88 -3.82
N LEU A 317 26.81 -19.78 -4.05
CA LEU A 317 26.80 -19.12 -5.35
C LEU A 317 27.85 -18.02 -5.46
N PRO A 318 28.30 -17.71 -6.69
CA PRO A 318 29.30 -16.68 -6.90
C PRO A 318 28.84 -15.30 -6.40
N ALA A 319 29.79 -14.54 -5.84
CA ALA A 319 29.53 -13.24 -5.22
C ALA A 319 29.02 -12.14 -6.18
N ASP A 320 29.09 -12.39 -7.49
CA ASP A 320 28.75 -11.54 -8.64
C ASP A 320 27.49 -11.99 -9.39
N LEU A 321 26.69 -12.91 -8.82
CA LEU A 321 25.39 -13.29 -9.37
C LEU A 321 24.43 -12.08 -9.38
N ALA A 322 23.86 -11.78 -10.54
CA ALA A 322 22.82 -10.76 -10.67
C ALA A 322 21.45 -11.35 -10.31
N TYR A 323 20.74 -10.64 -9.43
CA TYR A 323 19.40 -10.99 -8.95
C TYR A 323 18.36 -10.00 -9.49
N GLN A 324 17.18 -10.50 -9.85
CA GLN A 324 16.04 -9.66 -10.21
C GLN A 324 14.73 -10.26 -9.70
N TRP A 325 13.96 -9.46 -8.94
CA TRP A 325 12.57 -9.75 -8.61
C TRP A 325 11.64 -9.10 -9.64
N ILE A 326 10.76 -9.89 -10.23
CA ILE A 326 9.74 -9.43 -11.17
C ILE A 326 8.37 -9.61 -10.50
N PRO A 327 7.68 -8.52 -10.12
CA PRO A 327 6.32 -8.58 -9.61
C PRO A 327 5.36 -9.18 -10.62
N THR A 328 4.45 -10.03 -10.14
CA THR A 328 3.57 -10.83 -10.99
C THR A 328 2.27 -10.16 -11.37
N TYR A 329 1.91 -8.97 -10.86
CA TYR A 329 0.79 -8.22 -11.45
C TYR A 329 1.02 -7.88 -12.94
N LEU A 330 2.25 -8.04 -13.43
CA LEU A 330 2.62 -8.05 -14.84
C LEU A 330 2.05 -9.26 -15.63
N SER A 331 1.65 -10.34 -14.96
CA SER A 331 1.07 -11.57 -15.54
C SER A 331 -0.43 -11.47 -15.84
N THR A 332 -1.02 -10.28 -15.71
CA THR A 332 -2.46 -9.99 -15.90
C THR A 332 -3.05 -10.42 -17.26
N ARG A 333 -2.22 -10.87 -18.21
CA ARG A 333 -2.65 -11.44 -19.49
C ARG A 333 -2.59 -12.97 -19.58
N MET A 334 -2.21 -13.65 -18.50
CA MET A 334 -1.91 -15.08 -18.52
C MET A 334 -2.85 -15.95 -17.67
N ASP A 335 -3.75 -15.34 -16.90
CA ASP A 335 -4.57 -16.03 -15.89
C ASP A 335 -3.74 -16.86 -14.89
N ILE A 336 -2.44 -16.58 -14.71
CA ILE A 336 -1.59 -17.29 -13.74
C ILE A 336 -1.47 -16.47 -12.47
N HIS A 337 -1.87 -17.07 -11.35
CA HIS A 337 -1.73 -16.50 -10.02
C HIS A 337 -0.35 -16.85 -9.49
N LEU A 338 0.59 -15.91 -9.60
CA LEU A 338 1.92 -15.99 -9.01
C LEU A 338 2.10 -14.78 -8.09
N ASP A 339 3.05 -14.86 -7.17
CA ASP A 339 3.41 -13.78 -6.24
C ASP A 339 4.68 -13.03 -6.65
N GLY A 340 5.55 -13.70 -7.40
CA GLY A 340 6.69 -13.08 -8.04
C GLY A 340 7.43 -14.05 -8.95
N ILE A 341 8.44 -13.53 -9.63
CA ILE A 341 9.43 -14.33 -10.34
C ILE A 341 10.81 -13.85 -9.93
N ILE A 342 11.67 -14.81 -9.62
CA ILE A 342 13.07 -14.57 -9.29
C ILE A 342 13.92 -14.99 -10.47
N ASN A 343 14.73 -14.09 -11.00
CA ASN A 343 15.74 -14.41 -11.99
C ASN A 343 17.14 -14.28 -11.38
N LEU A 344 17.96 -15.28 -11.61
CA LEU A 344 19.38 -15.32 -11.26
C LEU A 344 20.19 -15.44 -12.55
N SER A 345 21.20 -14.58 -12.73
CA SER A 345 22.05 -14.65 -13.92
C SER A 345 23.52 -14.35 -13.62
N LYS A 346 24.41 -15.09 -14.27
CA LYS A 346 25.86 -14.82 -14.29
C LYS A 346 26.50 -15.41 -15.53
N GLY A 347 27.05 -14.57 -16.41
CA GLY A 347 27.68 -15.03 -17.65
C GLY A 347 26.69 -15.88 -18.46
N SER A 348 26.96 -17.18 -18.61
CA SER A 348 26.08 -18.14 -19.29
C SER A 348 25.07 -18.84 -18.36
N PHE A 349 25.19 -18.71 -17.04
CA PHE A 349 24.24 -19.28 -16.08
C PHE A 349 22.98 -18.41 -15.99
N GLN A 350 21.81 -19.03 -16.11
CA GLN A 350 20.51 -18.42 -15.90
C GLN A 350 19.58 -19.41 -15.19
N ALA A 351 18.98 -18.99 -14.08
CA ALA A 351 17.95 -19.73 -13.36
C ALA A 351 16.77 -18.81 -13.06
N SER A 352 15.56 -19.36 -13.16
CA SER A 352 14.32 -18.60 -12.99
C SER A 352 13.35 -19.38 -12.12
N PHE A 353 12.78 -18.71 -11.13
CA PHE A 353 11.86 -19.31 -10.17
C PHE A 353 10.51 -18.61 -10.20
N LEU A 354 9.45 -19.38 -10.37
CA LEU A 354 8.07 -18.93 -10.21
C LEU A 354 7.72 -19.03 -8.72
N VAL A 355 7.37 -17.92 -8.09
CA VAL A 355 7.09 -17.88 -6.64
C VAL A 355 5.60 -17.87 -6.40
N ARG A 356 5.13 -18.75 -5.52
CA ARG A 356 3.75 -18.79 -5.02
C ARG A 356 3.73 -18.96 -3.52
N TYR A 357 2.93 -18.16 -2.82
CA TYR A 357 2.69 -18.26 -1.39
C TYR A 357 1.25 -18.71 -1.09
N TYR A 358 1.12 -19.72 -0.25
CA TYR A 358 -0.16 -20.17 0.31
C TYR A 358 -0.19 -19.88 1.81
N GLY A 359 -0.84 -18.77 2.19
CA GLY A 359 -1.02 -18.42 3.60
C GLY A 359 -1.99 -19.33 4.36
N GLN A 360 -2.06 -19.21 5.68
CA GLN A 360 -2.93 -20.00 6.56
C GLN A 360 -4.41 -19.97 6.18
N ASP A 361 -4.90 -18.82 5.72
CA ASP A 361 -6.31 -18.62 5.38
C ASP A 361 -6.72 -19.29 4.07
N LYS A 362 -5.76 -19.84 3.30
CA LYS A 362 -6.04 -20.42 2.00
C LYS A 362 -6.66 -21.81 2.16
N ALA A 363 -7.91 -21.94 1.75
CA ALA A 363 -8.63 -23.21 1.83
C ALA A 363 -7.95 -24.29 0.96
N HIS A 364 -7.85 -25.51 1.48
CA HIS A 364 -7.18 -26.64 0.81
C HIS A 364 -7.72 -26.90 -0.61
N GLY A 365 -9.03 -26.79 -0.82
CA GLY A 365 -9.64 -26.93 -2.16
C GLY A 365 -9.23 -25.84 -3.15
N GLU A 366 -8.94 -24.63 -2.67
CA GLU A 366 -8.43 -23.55 -3.53
C GLU A 366 -6.98 -23.82 -3.96
N ILE A 367 -6.16 -24.32 -3.03
CA ILE A 367 -4.77 -24.72 -3.31
C ILE A 367 -4.75 -25.78 -4.41
N ILE A 368 -5.57 -26.83 -4.28
CA ILE A 368 -5.72 -27.90 -5.28
C ILE A 368 -6.02 -27.31 -6.66
N ARG A 369 -7.05 -26.45 -6.75
CA ARG A 369 -7.49 -25.82 -8.00
C ARG A 369 -6.40 -24.94 -8.62
N GLU A 370 -5.68 -24.18 -7.81
CA GLU A 370 -4.59 -23.33 -8.30
C GLU A 370 -3.40 -24.16 -8.80
N LEU A 371 -3.06 -25.26 -8.12
CA LEU A 371 -2.03 -26.19 -8.57
C LEU A 371 -2.42 -26.89 -9.89
N ASP A 372 -3.68 -27.31 -10.04
CA ASP A 372 -4.18 -27.92 -11.29
C ASP A 372 -4.11 -26.91 -12.45
N HIS A 373 -4.48 -25.66 -12.17
CA HIS A 373 -4.40 -24.58 -13.16
C HIS A 373 -2.94 -24.27 -13.55
N LEU A 374 -2.04 -24.18 -12.57
CA LEU A 374 -0.60 -24.01 -12.82
C LEU A 374 -0.03 -25.17 -13.66
N GLN A 375 -0.38 -26.41 -13.34
CA GLN A 375 0.02 -27.59 -14.11
C GLN A 375 -0.46 -27.50 -15.56
N ALA A 376 -1.73 -27.16 -15.78
CA ALA A 376 -2.28 -26.99 -17.13
C ALA A 376 -1.58 -25.88 -17.93
N MET A 377 -1.20 -24.79 -17.26
CA MET A 377 -0.51 -23.66 -17.88
C MET A 377 0.95 -23.99 -18.25
N VAL A 378 1.63 -24.77 -17.41
CA VAL A 378 2.96 -25.31 -17.69
C VAL A 378 2.91 -26.25 -18.89
N ALA A 379 1.96 -27.19 -18.92
CA ALA A 379 1.80 -28.16 -20.00
C ALA A 379 1.49 -27.51 -21.37
N GLN A 380 0.84 -26.35 -21.38
CA GLN A 380 0.49 -25.61 -22.59
C GLN A 380 1.61 -24.69 -23.11
N ASP A 381 2.79 -24.70 -22.49
CA ASP A 381 3.93 -23.82 -22.77
C ASP A 381 3.59 -22.31 -22.79
N LYS A 382 2.49 -21.94 -22.11
CA LYS A 382 2.03 -20.55 -22.06
C LYS A 382 2.98 -19.65 -21.27
N LEU A 383 3.75 -20.23 -20.35
CA LEU A 383 4.80 -19.54 -19.59
C LEU A 383 5.93 -19.01 -20.47
N ARG A 384 6.37 -19.79 -21.46
CA ARG A 384 7.47 -19.41 -22.36
C ARG A 384 7.07 -18.40 -23.44
N SER A 385 5.79 -18.32 -23.79
CA SER A 385 5.29 -17.41 -24.83
C SER A 385 4.98 -16.00 -24.31
N HIS A 386 5.07 -15.74 -23.00
CA HIS A 386 4.74 -14.42 -22.45
C HIS A 386 5.87 -13.40 -22.66
N PRO A 387 5.67 -12.30 -23.40
CA PRO A 387 6.74 -11.38 -23.83
C PRO A 387 7.63 -10.83 -22.70
N GLN A 388 7.10 -10.73 -21.49
CA GLN A 388 7.84 -10.23 -20.32
C GLN A 388 8.58 -11.34 -19.56
N LEU A 389 8.16 -12.61 -19.73
CA LEU A 389 8.84 -13.77 -19.16
C LEU A 389 9.78 -14.44 -20.15
N VAL A 390 9.53 -14.31 -21.46
CA VAL A 390 10.35 -14.81 -22.56
C VAL A 390 11.82 -14.47 -22.33
N ARG A 391 12.13 -13.21 -22.01
CA ARG A 391 13.50 -12.73 -21.73
C ARG A 391 14.17 -13.41 -20.55
N SER A 392 13.37 -13.90 -19.60
CA SER A 392 13.83 -14.62 -18.41
C SER A 392 14.06 -16.11 -18.68
N PHE A 393 13.64 -16.63 -19.84
CA PHE A 393 13.65 -18.05 -20.20
C PHE A 393 14.42 -18.33 -21.51
N GLU A 394 15.10 -17.34 -22.10
CA GLU A 394 15.70 -17.43 -23.46
C GLU A 394 16.79 -18.52 -23.60
N ALA A 395 17.32 -19.08 -22.51
CA ALA A 395 18.40 -20.06 -22.53
C ALA A 395 17.97 -21.54 -22.66
N GLY A 396 16.68 -21.83 -22.86
CA GLY A 396 16.20 -23.23 -22.94
C GLY A 396 16.11 -23.93 -21.57
N ASN A 397 16.34 -23.21 -20.47
CA ASN A 397 16.17 -23.71 -19.11
C ASN A 397 14.69 -23.66 -18.69
N HIS A 398 14.20 -24.74 -18.08
CA HIS A 398 12.87 -24.78 -17.47
C HIS A 398 12.89 -24.07 -16.11
N PRO A 399 11.90 -23.21 -15.79
CA PRO A 399 11.85 -22.58 -14.49
C PRO A 399 11.56 -23.59 -13.38
N SER A 400 11.96 -23.27 -12.15
CA SER A 400 11.53 -24.00 -10.96
C SER A 400 10.31 -23.33 -10.33
N LEU A 401 9.40 -24.10 -9.73
CA LEU A 401 8.29 -23.58 -8.95
C LEU A 401 8.68 -23.57 -7.46
N MET A 402 8.70 -22.38 -6.86
CA MET A 402 8.92 -22.13 -5.45
C MET A 402 7.58 -21.92 -4.74
N ILE A 403 7.22 -22.84 -3.85
CA ILE A 403 6.02 -22.75 -3.04
C ILE A 403 6.39 -22.41 -1.60
N LEU A 404 5.81 -21.33 -1.09
CA LEU A 404 5.99 -20.85 0.27
C LEU A 404 4.71 -21.14 1.07
N VAL A 405 4.84 -21.58 2.31
CA VAL A 405 3.69 -21.84 3.20
C VAL A 405 3.92 -21.39 4.62
N ASP A 406 2.85 -21.30 5.42
CA ASP A 406 2.96 -20.89 6.82
C ASP A 406 3.33 -22.04 7.77
N THR A 407 2.82 -23.25 7.55
CA THR A 407 2.93 -24.34 8.55
C THR A 407 3.56 -25.62 8.01
N ALA A 408 4.07 -26.46 8.92
CA ALA A 408 4.60 -27.78 8.57
C ALA A 408 3.52 -28.72 8.02
N GLU A 409 2.30 -28.62 8.55
CA GLU A 409 1.16 -29.40 8.08
C GLU A 409 0.82 -29.04 6.63
N GLN A 410 0.80 -27.75 6.29
CA GLN A 410 0.61 -27.29 4.91
C GLN A 410 1.74 -27.75 3.99
N GLU A 411 2.99 -27.68 4.44
CA GLU A 411 4.16 -28.17 3.69
C GLU A 411 4.01 -29.66 3.34
N GLN A 412 3.65 -30.50 4.32
CA GLN A 412 3.43 -31.94 4.11
C GLN A 412 2.26 -32.23 3.17
N GLN A 413 1.14 -31.51 3.33
CA GLN A 413 -0.01 -31.63 2.44
C GLN A 413 0.36 -31.27 1.00
N LEU A 414 1.10 -30.17 0.81
CA LEU A 414 1.53 -29.76 -0.53
C LEU A 414 2.53 -30.72 -1.14
N LEU A 415 3.44 -31.31 -0.36
CA LEU A 415 4.34 -32.35 -0.87
C LEU A 415 3.55 -33.53 -1.45
N GLN A 416 2.48 -33.96 -0.77
CA GLN A 416 1.59 -35.02 -1.27
C GLN A 416 0.81 -34.58 -2.51
N LEU A 417 0.27 -33.36 -2.52
CA LEU A 417 -0.49 -32.81 -3.64
C LEU A 417 0.38 -32.63 -4.89
N VAL A 418 1.63 -32.18 -4.72
CA VAL A 418 2.61 -32.05 -5.79
C VAL A 418 3.06 -33.44 -6.25
N ALA A 419 3.25 -34.40 -5.35
CA ALA A 419 3.58 -35.78 -5.73
C ALA A 419 2.48 -36.46 -6.57
N ALA A 420 1.23 -36.11 -6.33
CA ALA A 420 0.10 -36.58 -7.15
C ALA A 420 -0.02 -35.85 -8.49
N ARG A 421 0.78 -34.80 -8.74
CA ARG A 421 0.75 -33.99 -9.96
C ARG A 421 2.07 -34.14 -10.72
N GLU A 422 2.01 -34.75 -11.89
CA GLU A 422 3.15 -34.77 -12.79
C GLU A 422 3.27 -33.40 -13.48
N PHE A 423 4.11 -32.51 -12.96
CA PHE A 423 4.48 -31.24 -13.60
C PHE A 423 5.43 -31.46 -14.81
N GLU A 424 5.22 -32.54 -15.57
CA GLU A 424 6.10 -33.09 -16.61
C GLU A 424 6.72 -32.02 -17.52
N ASP A 425 7.99 -32.24 -17.88
CA ASP A 425 8.85 -31.56 -18.86
C ASP A 425 8.85 -30.02 -18.91
N GLY A 426 8.01 -29.31 -18.16
CA GLY A 426 7.83 -27.87 -18.24
C GLY A 426 8.50 -27.11 -17.10
N LEU A 427 8.76 -27.77 -15.96
CA LEU A 427 9.48 -27.23 -14.81
C LEU A 427 10.78 -28.02 -14.54
N SER A 428 11.82 -27.35 -14.06
CA SER A 428 13.06 -27.99 -13.62
C SER A 428 12.96 -28.64 -12.23
N ALA A 429 12.18 -28.03 -11.34
CA ALA A 429 11.87 -28.55 -10.02
C ALA A 429 10.61 -27.92 -9.45
N VAL A 430 9.99 -28.61 -8.48
CA VAL A 430 9.05 -28.02 -7.53
C VAL A 430 9.69 -28.11 -6.14
N ILE A 431 9.87 -26.95 -5.51
CA ILE A 431 10.51 -26.82 -4.20
C ILE A 431 9.57 -26.08 -3.26
N ILE A 432 9.53 -26.54 -2.01
CA ILE A 432 8.59 -26.07 -0.99
C ILE A 432 9.38 -25.68 0.26
N SER A 433 9.04 -24.55 0.86
CA SER A 433 9.58 -24.18 2.18
C SER A 433 8.59 -23.36 2.99
N ARG A 434 8.87 -23.26 4.29
CA ARG A 434 8.01 -22.61 5.28
C ARG A 434 8.49 -21.19 5.55
N ARG A 435 7.53 -20.29 5.82
CA ARG A 435 7.74 -18.87 6.08
C ARG A 435 8.76 -18.61 7.19
N ASP A 436 8.70 -19.36 8.28
CA ASP A 436 9.63 -19.25 9.41
C ASP A 436 11.09 -19.52 8.97
N LEU A 437 11.31 -20.60 8.22
CA LEU A 437 12.63 -20.99 7.73
C LEU A 437 13.18 -20.00 6.68
N ILE A 438 12.30 -19.55 5.79
CA ILE A 438 12.65 -18.60 4.73
C ILE A 438 12.97 -17.21 5.31
N ALA A 439 12.25 -16.78 6.35
CA ALA A 439 12.52 -15.49 6.98
C ALA A 439 13.90 -15.47 7.66
N GLU A 440 14.37 -16.61 8.20
CA GLU A 440 15.69 -16.73 8.80
C GLU A 440 16.81 -16.79 7.76
N ASP A 441 16.66 -17.64 6.74
CA ASP A 441 17.59 -17.78 5.62
C ASP A 441 16.86 -18.22 4.34
N PRO A 442 16.46 -17.27 3.46
CA PRO A 442 15.69 -17.56 2.25
C PRO A 442 16.37 -18.55 1.32
N TYR A 443 17.71 -18.61 1.36
CA TYR A 443 18.50 -19.44 0.46
C TYR A 443 19.39 -20.44 1.18
N GLY A 444 19.17 -20.63 2.48
CA GLY A 444 19.80 -21.71 3.22
C GLY A 444 19.36 -23.08 2.70
N SER A 445 19.90 -24.13 3.29
CA SER A 445 19.47 -25.52 3.06
C SER A 445 18.09 -25.79 3.69
N ASN A 446 17.10 -24.97 3.33
CA ASN A 446 15.76 -24.90 3.92
C ASN A 446 14.66 -25.34 2.94
N TRP A 447 15.01 -25.79 1.73
CA TRP A 447 14.05 -26.12 0.68
C TRP A 447 13.85 -27.63 0.56
N LEU A 448 12.60 -28.10 0.61
CA LEU A 448 12.25 -29.48 0.30
C LEU A 448 11.92 -29.61 -1.18
N ARG A 449 12.71 -30.39 -1.91
CA ARG A 449 12.42 -30.73 -3.31
C ARG A 449 11.47 -31.91 -3.36
N HIS A 450 10.50 -31.84 -4.26
CA HIS A 450 9.66 -33.00 -4.55
C HIS A 450 10.53 -34.24 -4.88
N GLY A 451 10.26 -35.36 -4.21
CA GLY A 451 11.02 -36.61 -4.34
C GLY A 451 12.25 -36.73 -3.43
N GLN A 452 12.56 -35.73 -2.60
CA GLN A 452 13.68 -35.75 -1.65
C GLN A 452 13.17 -35.67 -0.20
N SER A 453 13.87 -36.38 0.71
CA SER A 453 13.59 -36.35 2.15
C SER A 453 14.40 -35.30 2.92
N GLU A 454 15.47 -34.79 2.31
CA GLU A 454 16.38 -33.82 2.93
C GLU A 454 16.16 -32.43 2.34
N ARG A 455 16.36 -31.40 3.18
CA ARG A 455 16.33 -30.01 2.73
C ARG A 455 17.63 -29.64 2.06
N GLY A 456 17.55 -28.86 0.99
CA GLY A 456 18.69 -28.43 0.20
C GLY A 456 18.59 -26.96 -0.22
N LEU A 457 19.57 -26.56 -1.03
CA LEU A 457 19.50 -25.29 -1.74
C LEU A 457 18.42 -25.36 -2.83
N PRO A 458 17.82 -24.22 -3.22
CA PRO A 458 16.79 -24.22 -4.25
C PRO A 458 17.32 -24.36 -5.69
N ILE A 459 18.65 -24.39 -5.87
CA ILE A 459 19.38 -24.36 -7.15
C ILE A 459 20.01 -25.69 -7.52
#